data_AF-A0A1Y5DFW2-F1
#
_entry.id   AF-A0A1Y5DFW2-F1
#
_cell.length_a   1.000
_cell.length_b   1.000
_cell.length_c   1.000
_cell.angle_alpha   90.00
_cell.angle_beta   90.00
_cell.angle_gamma   90.00
#
_symmetry.space_group_name_H-M   'P 1'
#
loop_
_entity.id
_entity.type
_entity.pdbx_description
1 polymer ?
#
loop_
_entity_poly.entity_id
_entity_poly.type
_entity_poly.pdbx_seq_one_letter_code
_entity_poly.pdbx_strand_id
1 'polypeptide(L)'
;MERTYRLTISCPDRVGIVAKVGQFVSSHGGWIVEANHYADPVSGWFFMRHCIKASSLPFGIEAFREQFEAIAQEFEMDWAISDSEAPKQVVVLASKESHCLVDLLYRWHSGEMKCDIPCVISNHDDLRSLVEWHGIP
;
A
#
# COMPACT_ATOMS: atom_id res chain seq x y z
N MET A 1 0.27 -14.82 -7.91
CA MET A 1 -0.41 -14.43 -6.65
C MET A 1 -1.79 -13.92 -7.03
N GLU A 2 -2.80 -14.26 -6.24
CA GLU A 2 -4.17 -13.80 -6.47
C GLU A 2 -4.30 -12.32 -6.07
N ARG A 3 -5.14 -11.56 -6.78
CA ARG A 3 -5.37 -10.13 -6.53
C ARG A 3 -5.98 -9.90 -5.16
N THR A 4 -5.40 -9.01 -4.37
CA THR A 4 -5.86 -8.64 -3.03
C THR A 4 -6.01 -7.14 -2.90
N TYR A 5 -7.03 -6.72 -2.16
CA TYR A 5 -7.08 -5.38 -1.59
C TYR A 5 -6.39 -5.37 -0.22
N ARG A 6 -5.55 -4.36 0.02
CA ARG A 6 -4.86 -4.17 1.28
C ARG A 6 -5.41 -2.94 1.97
N LEU A 7 -6.08 -3.17 3.09
CA LEU A 7 -6.60 -2.16 4.00
C LEU A 7 -5.57 -1.92 5.11
N THR A 8 -5.12 -0.68 5.25
CA THR A 8 -4.26 -0.21 6.35
C THR A 8 -4.99 0.87 7.12
N ILE A 9 -4.97 0.77 8.46
CA ILE A 9 -5.65 1.68 9.37
C ILE A 9 -4.70 2.05 10.50
N SER A 10 -4.74 3.31 10.91
CA SER A 10 -4.24 3.83 12.18
C SER A 10 -5.30 4.70 12.82
N CYS A 11 -5.61 4.49 14.10
CA CYS A 11 -6.60 5.28 14.85
C CYS A 11 -6.35 5.24 16.36
N PRO A 12 -6.98 6.12 17.16
CA PRO A 12 -7.00 5.97 18.61
C PRO A 12 -7.55 4.60 19.04
N ASP A 13 -6.85 3.93 19.95
CA ASP A 13 -7.22 2.57 20.38
C ASP A 13 -8.53 2.58 21.19
N ARG A 14 -9.46 1.73 20.77
CA ARG A 14 -10.76 1.55 21.41
C ARG A 14 -11.32 0.17 21.13
N VAL A 15 -12.14 -0.31 22.06
CA VAL A 15 -12.85 -1.58 21.92
C VAL A 15 -13.73 -1.54 20.67
N GLY A 16 -13.68 -2.63 19.88
CA GLY A 16 -14.61 -2.85 18.77
C GLY A 16 -14.04 -2.59 17.36
N ILE A 17 -12.85 -2.00 17.22
CA ILE A 17 -12.24 -1.72 15.90
C ILE A 17 -12.16 -3.00 15.04
N VAL A 18 -11.53 -4.05 15.57
CA VAL A 18 -11.36 -5.33 14.85
C VAL A 18 -12.70 -5.98 14.52
N ALA A 19 -13.65 -5.93 15.45
CA ALA A 19 -14.97 -6.52 15.26
C ALA A 19 -15.75 -5.80 14.15
N LYS A 20 -15.75 -4.46 14.16
CA LYS A 20 -16.48 -3.65 13.16
C LYS A 20 -15.89 -3.84 11.76
N VAL A 21 -14.56 -3.79 11.63
CA VAL A 21 -13.87 -4.02 10.34
C VAL A 21 -14.09 -5.46 9.86
N GLY A 22 -13.96 -6.45 10.74
CA GLY A 22 -14.21 -7.85 10.39
C GLY A 22 -15.66 -8.10 9.98
N GLN A 23 -16.62 -7.46 10.65
CA GLN A 23 -18.04 -7.55 10.30
C GLN A 23 -18.32 -6.89 8.96
N PHE A 24 -17.72 -5.74 8.67
CA PHE A 24 -17.83 -5.09 7.37
C PHE A 24 -17.33 -5.97 6.23
N VAL A 25 -16.15 -6.59 6.39
CA VAL A 25 -15.60 -7.45 5.35
C VAL A 25 -16.47 -8.70 5.17
N SER A 26 -16.86 -9.36 6.26
CA SER A 26 -17.66 -10.59 6.22
C SER A 26 -19.10 -10.38 5.76
N SER A 27 -19.73 -9.24 6.05
CA SER A 27 -21.09 -8.92 5.58
C SER A 27 -21.18 -8.81 4.06
N HIS A 28 -20.06 -8.54 3.40
CA HIS A 28 -19.93 -8.50 1.94
C HIS A 28 -19.33 -9.78 1.36
N GLY A 29 -19.22 -10.86 2.14
CA GLY A 29 -18.63 -12.13 1.69
C GLY A 29 -17.11 -12.09 1.52
N GLY A 30 -16.44 -11.04 2.00
CA GLY A 30 -15.00 -10.85 1.85
C GLY A 30 -14.19 -11.88 2.62
N TRP A 31 -13.14 -12.39 1.97
CA TRP A 31 -12.18 -13.34 2.55
C TRP A 31 -10.88 -12.62 2.91
N ILE A 32 -10.61 -12.48 4.20
CA ILE A 32 -9.35 -11.98 4.74
C ILE A 32 -8.29 -13.07 4.64
N VAL A 33 -7.26 -12.86 3.83
CA VAL A 33 -6.14 -13.81 3.62
C VAL A 33 -4.97 -13.55 4.57
N GLU A 34 -4.83 -12.31 5.06
CA GLU A 34 -3.80 -11.92 6.01
C GLU A 34 -4.37 -10.85 6.96
N ALA A 35 -4.11 -10.98 8.25
CA ALA A 35 -4.56 -10.03 9.26
C ALA A 35 -3.45 -9.79 10.28
N ASN A 36 -3.02 -8.54 10.41
CA ASN A 36 -2.05 -8.11 11.42
C ASN A 36 -2.61 -6.93 12.19
N HIS A 37 -2.37 -6.92 13.50
CA HIS A 37 -2.83 -5.90 14.43
C HIS A 37 -1.70 -5.53 15.38
N TYR A 38 -1.65 -4.27 15.76
CA TYR A 38 -0.74 -3.79 16.80
C TYR A 38 -1.43 -2.67 17.58
N ALA A 39 -1.43 -2.80 18.91
CA ALA A 39 -1.87 -1.74 19.81
C ALA A 39 -0.63 -1.23 20.55
N ASP A 40 -0.38 0.06 20.46
CA ASP A 40 0.69 0.73 21.19
C ASP A 40 0.14 1.28 22.52
N PRO A 41 0.49 0.67 23.66
CA PRO A 41 -0.01 1.11 24.96
C PRO A 41 0.57 2.46 25.40
N VAL A 42 1.67 2.93 24.80
CA VAL A 42 2.33 4.18 25.17
C VAL A 42 1.64 5.36 24.50
N SER A 43 1.40 5.28 23.20
CA SER A 43 0.71 6.34 22.45
C SER A 43 -0.82 6.23 22.51
N GLY A 44 -1.36 5.07 22.86
CA GLY A 44 -2.80 4.80 22.80
C GLY A 44 -3.33 4.68 21.37
N TRP A 45 -2.47 4.28 20.42
CA TRP A 45 -2.84 4.08 19.01
C TRP A 45 -2.97 2.61 18.64
N PHE A 46 -3.88 2.35 17.71
CA PHE A 46 -4.13 1.06 17.12
C PHE A 46 -3.81 1.07 15.62
N PHE A 47 -3.14 0.01 15.16
CA PHE A 47 -2.73 -0.21 13.78
C PHE A 47 -3.27 -1.55 13.27
N MET A 48 -3.80 -1.55 12.05
CA MET A 48 -4.30 -2.76 11.40
C MET A 48 -3.87 -2.83 9.94
N ARG A 49 -3.49 -4.03 9.50
CA ARG A 49 -3.29 -4.35 8.08
C ARG A 49 -4.01 -5.65 7.73
N HIS A 50 -5.03 -5.54 6.89
CA HIS A 50 -5.76 -6.68 6.33
C HIS A 50 -5.49 -6.81 4.83
N CYS A 51 -5.18 -8.01 4.37
CA CYS A 51 -5.22 -8.36 2.96
C CYS A 51 -6.51 -9.14 2.70
N ILE A 52 -7.35 -8.66 1.80
CA ILE A 52 -8.66 -9.19 1.46
C ILE A 52 -8.60 -9.66 0.00
N LYS A 53 -9.05 -10.88 -0.28
CA LYS A 53 -9.11 -11.42 -1.64
C LYS A 53 -10.09 -10.61 -2.48
N ALA A 54 -9.62 -9.92 -3.51
CA ALA A 54 -10.45 -8.99 -4.28
C ALA A 54 -11.65 -9.70 -4.93
N SER A 55 -11.45 -10.91 -5.45
CA SER A 55 -12.51 -11.70 -6.08
C SER A 55 -13.58 -12.25 -5.14
N SER A 56 -13.40 -12.10 -3.82
CA SER A 56 -14.40 -12.50 -2.82
C SER A 56 -15.45 -11.41 -2.54
N LEU A 57 -15.14 -10.16 -2.92
CA LEU A 57 -16.05 -9.04 -2.73
C LEU A 57 -16.91 -8.82 -3.98
N PRO A 58 -18.17 -8.40 -3.81
CA PRO A 58 -19.08 -8.15 -4.93
C PRO A 58 -18.85 -6.80 -5.62
N PHE A 59 -17.84 -6.04 -5.20
CA PHE A 59 -17.56 -4.68 -5.69
C PHE A 59 -16.06 -4.38 -5.79
N GLY A 60 -15.74 -3.34 -6.56
CA GLY A 60 -14.37 -2.86 -6.75
C GLY A 60 -13.87 -1.94 -5.63
N ILE A 61 -12.61 -1.53 -5.74
CA ILE A 61 -11.91 -0.73 -4.71
C ILE A 61 -12.56 0.62 -4.41
N GLU A 62 -13.14 1.31 -5.41
CA GLU A 62 -13.80 2.61 -5.19
C GLU A 62 -15.08 2.46 -4.36
N ALA A 63 -15.91 1.47 -4.68
CA ALA A 63 -17.09 1.15 -3.90
C ALA A 63 -16.75 0.62 -2.49
N PHE A 64 -15.60 -0.05 -2.33
CA PHE A 64 -15.07 -0.36 -0.99
C PHE A 64 -14.81 0.93 -0.23
N ARG A 65 -14.16 1.92 -0.85
CA ARG A 65 -13.81 3.19 -0.20
C ARG A 65 -15.05 3.91 0.30
N GLU A 66 -16.05 4.06 -0.57
CA GLU A 66 -17.31 4.71 -0.24
C GLU A 66 -18.05 4.04 0.93
N GLN A 67 -18.10 2.71 0.93
CA GLN A 67 -18.80 1.96 1.98
C GLN A 67 -18.04 1.90 3.31
N PHE A 68 -16.69 1.95 3.27
CA PHE A 68 -15.85 1.91 4.45
C PHE A 68 -15.75 3.27 5.17
N GLU A 69 -16.01 4.38 4.45
CA GLU A 69 -15.90 5.75 4.96
C GLU A 69 -16.67 5.98 6.27
N ALA A 70 -17.88 5.43 6.41
CA ALA A 70 -18.67 5.59 7.63
C ALA A 70 -17.99 4.96 8.86
N ILE A 71 -17.32 3.82 8.69
CA ILE A 71 -16.56 3.16 9.76
C ILE A 71 -15.30 3.95 10.07
N ALA A 72 -14.61 4.43 9.03
CA ALA A 72 -13.43 5.25 9.21
C ALA A 72 -13.74 6.52 10.01
N GLN A 73 -14.84 7.20 9.72
CA GLN A 73 -15.30 8.38 10.45
C GLN A 73 -15.71 8.05 11.90
N GLU A 74 -16.47 6.97 12.12
CA GLU A 74 -16.85 6.51 13.47
C GLU A 74 -15.62 6.28 14.35
N PHE A 75 -14.56 5.74 13.77
CA PHE A 75 -13.33 5.37 14.47
C PHE A 75 -12.18 6.38 14.35
N GLU A 76 -12.40 7.55 13.74
CA GLU A 76 -11.37 8.58 13.51
C GLU A 76 -10.10 7.98 12.89
N MET A 77 -10.30 7.13 11.88
CA MET A 77 -9.24 6.39 11.21
C MET A 77 -8.50 7.26 10.21
N ASP A 78 -7.18 7.27 10.28
CA ASP A 78 -6.33 7.47 9.11
C ASP A 78 -6.18 6.11 8.42
N TRP A 79 -6.64 6.02 7.18
CA TRP A 79 -6.75 4.75 6.49
C TRP A 79 -6.48 4.86 4.99
N ALA A 80 -6.05 3.74 4.42
CA ALA A 80 -5.90 3.60 2.98
C ALA A 80 -6.27 2.19 2.55
N ILE A 81 -6.83 2.09 1.34
CA ILE A 81 -6.98 0.81 0.65
C ILE A 81 -6.23 0.85 -0.68
N SER A 82 -5.43 -0.19 -0.92
CA SER A 82 -4.61 -0.33 -2.13
C SER A 82 -4.88 -1.66 -2.82
N ASP A 83 -4.78 -1.65 -4.14
CA ASP A 83 -4.89 -2.85 -4.96
C ASP A 83 -3.51 -3.44 -5.23
N SER A 84 -3.34 -4.75 -5.07
CA SER A 84 -2.09 -5.44 -5.39
C SER A 84 -1.75 -5.43 -6.88
N GLU A 85 -2.72 -5.23 -7.77
CA GLU A 85 -2.52 -5.14 -9.22
C GLU A 85 -2.28 -3.71 -9.71
N ALA A 86 -2.40 -2.71 -8.83
CA ALA A 86 -2.07 -1.32 -9.15
C ALA A 86 -0.65 -1.00 -8.65
N PRO A 87 0.40 -1.09 -9.50
CA PRO A 87 1.74 -0.70 -9.12
C PRO A 87 1.78 0.78 -8.72
N LYS A 88 2.56 1.09 -7.69
CA LYS A 88 2.76 2.48 -7.26
C LYS A 88 3.67 3.19 -8.26
N GLN A 89 3.38 4.46 -8.54
CA GLN A 89 4.29 5.34 -9.28
C GLN A 89 5.35 5.87 -8.31
N VAL A 90 6.63 5.60 -8.58
CA VAL A 90 7.75 5.95 -7.70
C VAL A 90 8.77 6.77 -8.47
N VAL A 91 8.88 8.04 -8.13
CA VAL A 91 9.97 8.90 -8.64
C VAL A 91 11.20 8.70 -7.76
N VAL A 92 12.36 8.47 -8.38
CA VAL A 92 13.62 8.30 -7.66
C VAL A 92 14.44 9.59 -7.77
N LEU A 93 14.95 10.09 -6.65
CA LEU A 93 15.85 11.23 -6.62
C LEU A 93 17.28 10.74 -6.35
N ALA A 94 18.25 11.21 -7.12
CA ALA A 94 19.64 10.84 -6.96
C ALA A 94 20.58 12.03 -7.17
N SER A 95 21.76 11.99 -6.53
CA SER A 95 22.84 12.96 -6.80
C SER A 95 23.95 12.29 -7.60
N LYS A 96 25.14 12.11 -7.02
CA LYS A 96 26.29 11.50 -7.72
C LYS A 96 26.52 10.04 -7.38
N GLU A 97 26.13 9.62 -6.18
CA GLU A 97 26.37 8.25 -5.73
C GLU A 97 25.35 7.29 -6.35
N SER A 98 25.87 6.24 -6.99
CA SER A 98 25.05 5.32 -7.78
C SER A 98 24.48 4.15 -6.98
N HIS A 99 25.06 3.80 -5.82
CA HIS A 99 24.82 2.51 -5.18
C HIS A 99 23.33 2.22 -4.88
N CYS A 100 22.59 3.18 -4.31
CA CYS A 100 21.16 3.01 -4.06
C CYS A 100 20.33 2.96 -5.35
N LEU A 101 20.68 3.81 -6.33
CA LEU A 101 19.96 3.85 -7.60
C LEU A 101 20.13 2.54 -8.37
N VAL A 102 21.35 2.00 -8.42
CA VAL A 102 21.65 0.71 -9.05
C VAL A 102 20.86 -0.42 -8.40
N ASP A 103 20.82 -0.49 -7.06
CA ASP A 103 20.06 -1.52 -6.33
C ASP A 103 18.55 -1.43 -6.61
N LEU A 104 17.98 -0.22 -6.54
CA LEU A 104 16.56 0.00 -6.82
C LEU A 104 16.19 -0.37 -8.26
N LEU A 105 16.99 0.06 -9.25
CA LEU A 105 16.75 -0.25 -10.66
C LEU A 105 16.90 -1.75 -10.93
N TYR A 106 17.86 -2.42 -10.28
CA TYR A 106 18.04 -3.86 -10.40
C TYR A 106 16.83 -4.64 -9.84
N ARG A 107 16.33 -4.28 -8.64
CA ARG A 107 15.13 -4.90 -8.05
C ARG A 107 13.87 -4.63 -8.86
N TRP A 108 13.75 -3.44 -9.44
CA TRP A 108 12.66 -3.09 -10.35
C TRP A 108 12.71 -3.93 -11.62
N HIS A 109 13.86 -3.97 -12.30
CA HIS A 109 14.04 -4.69 -13.55
C HIS A 109 13.87 -6.21 -13.41
N SER A 110 14.29 -6.78 -12.27
CA SER A 110 14.10 -8.20 -11.95
C SER A 110 12.68 -8.55 -11.51
N GLY A 111 11.81 -7.56 -11.29
CA GLY A 111 10.43 -7.75 -10.83
C GLY A 111 10.29 -8.04 -9.33
N GLU A 112 11.36 -7.94 -8.55
CA GLU A 112 11.31 -8.02 -7.08
C GLU A 112 10.52 -6.83 -6.50
N MET A 113 10.78 -5.63 -7.03
CA MET A 113 10.10 -4.41 -6.63
C MET A 113 8.98 -4.08 -7.62
N LYS A 114 7.73 -4.38 -7.23
CA LYS A 114 6.53 -4.11 -8.04
C LYS A 114 6.09 -2.64 -7.93
N CYS A 115 6.67 -1.79 -8.76
CA CYS A 115 6.29 -0.41 -8.96
C CYS A 115 6.57 0.01 -10.41
N ASP A 116 6.08 1.19 -10.77
CA ASP A 116 6.48 1.86 -12.00
C ASP A 116 7.38 3.05 -11.63
N ILE A 117 8.50 3.18 -12.34
CA ILE A 117 9.43 4.30 -12.17
C ILE A 117 9.27 5.24 -13.37
N PRO A 118 8.43 6.29 -13.28
CA PRO A 118 8.17 7.16 -14.42
C PRO A 118 9.33 8.10 -14.75
N CYS A 119 10.21 8.41 -13.79
CA CYS A 119 11.42 9.19 -14.02
C CYS A 119 12.43 9.09 -12.87
N VAL A 120 13.67 9.47 -13.15
CA VAL A 120 14.71 9.74 -12.15
C VAL A 120 15.09 11.23 -12.21
N ILE A 121 15.04 11.91 -11.08
CA ILE A 121 15.41 13.32 -10.99
C ILE A 121 16.80 13.41 -10.37
N SER A 122 17.73 14.07 -11.07
CA SER A 122 19.06 14.33 -10.54
C SER A 122 19.46 15.79 -10.69
N ASN A 123 20.26 16.26 -9.72
CA ASN A 123 20.91 17.56 -9.78
C ASN A 123 22.27 17.51 -10.51
N HIS A 124 22.66 16.33 -11.03
CA HIS A 124 23.87 16.12 -11.83
C HIS A 124 23.61 15.14 -12.99
N ASP A 125 24.49 15.12 -13.99
CA ASP A 125 24.38 14.21 -15.15
C ASP A 125 25.10 12.86 -14.94
N ASP A 126 25.82 12.66 -13.82
CA ASP A 126 26.67 11.50 -13.54
C ASP A 126 25.96 10.15 -13.76
N LEU A 127 24.66 10.07 -13.46
CA LEU A 127 23.87 8.84 -13.48
C LEU A 127 22.98 8.69 -14.72
N ARG A 128 23.01 9.66 -15.66
CA ARG A 128 22.13 9.70 -16.84
C ARG A 128 22.20 8.41 -17.66
N SER A 129 23.42 7.98 -18.03
CA SER A 129 23.61 6.79 -18.88
C SER A 129 23.08 5.51 -18.23
N LEU A 130 23.12 5.41 -16.89
CA LEU A 130 22.58 4.28 -16.15
C LEU A 130 21.05 4.24 -16.20
N VAL A 131 20.40 5.40 -16.06
CA VAL A 131 18.94 5.54 -16.08
C VAL A 131 18.39 5.29 -17.48
N GLU A 132 19.01 5.91 -18.50
CA GLU A 132 18.60 5.76 -19.90
C GLU A 132 18.76 4.32 -20.40
N TRP A 133 19.74 3.56 -19.89
CA TRP A 133 19.88 2.13 -20.19
C TRP A 133 18.66 1.30 -19.75
N HIS A 134 17.98 1.72 -18.68
CA HIS A 134 16.74 1.10 -18.20
C HIS A 134 15.48 1.65 -18.89
N GLY A 135 15.62 2.57 -19.86
CA GLY A 135 14.50 3.17 -20.59
C GLY A 135 13.65 4.16 -19.76
N ILE A 136 14.21 4.67 -18.67
CA ILE A 136 13.54 5.61 -17.77
C ILE A 136 13.94 7.05 -18.13
N PRO A 137 12.99 8.01 -18.14
CA PRO A 137 13.28 9.44 -18.29
C PRO A 137 14.11 10.06 -17.16
#